data_AF-A0A523J4Q4-F1
#
_entry.id   AF-A0A523J4Q4-F1
#
_cell.length_a   1.000
_cell.length_b   1.000
_cell.length_c   1.000
_cell.angle_alpha   90.00
_cell.angle_beta   90.00
_cell.angle_gamma   90.00
#
_symmetry.space_group_name_H-M   'P 1'
#
loop_
_entity.id
_entity.type
_entity.pdbx_description
1 polymer ?
#
loop_
_entity_poly.entity_id
_entity_poly.type
_entity_poly.pdbx_seq_one_letter_code
_entity_poly.pdbx_strand_id
1 'polypeptide(L)'
;MAFPSKKELERVRKKLAKAEPTYALPLNATQVEKLKFLLCREMISYLLSKKITQNKFAERLDIDPARVSEIVKYKIDLFTVDRLLTLVEKLNPTIKITMA
;
A
#
# COMPACT_ATOMS: atom_id res chain seq x y z
N MET A 1 29.51 0.60 -0.79
CA MET A 1 28.75 -0.25 -1.74
C MET A 1 29.25 0.06 -3.14
N ALA A 2 29.66 -0.95 -3.91
CA ALA A 2 30.03 -0.75 -5.32
C ALA A 2 28.76 -0.67 -6.18
N PHE A 3 28.79 0.12 -7.25
CA PHE A 3 27.69 0.20 -8.19
C PHE A 3 27.50 -1.15 -8.91
N PRO A 4 26.27 -1.65 -9.10
CA PRO A 4 26.03 -2.95 -9.73
C PRO A 4 26.56 -3.03 -11.16
N SER A 5 26.90 -4.23 -11.61
CA SER A 5 27.35 -4.45 -12.99
C SER A 5 26.21 -4.29 -14.01
N LYS A 6 26.56 -3.99 -15.27
CA LYS A 6 25.57 -3.90 -16.37
C LYS A 6 24.70 -5.16 -16.49
N LYS A 7 25.28 -6.35 -16.26
CA LYS A 7 24.57 -7.63 -16.32
C LYS A 7 23.54 -7.76 -15.20
N GLU A 8 23.86 -7.31 -14.00
CA GLU A 8 22.93 -7.29 -12.86
C GLU A 8 21.79 -6.30 -13.10
N LEU A 9 22.08 -5.10 -13.62
CA LEU A 9 21.08 -4.10 -13.97
C LEU A 9 20.10 -4.63 -15.02
N GLU A 10 20.59 -5.27 -16.08
CA GLU A 10 19.73 -5.89 -17.11
C GLU A 10 18.84 -7.01 -16.53
N ARG A 11 19.38 -7.82 -15.62
CA ARG A 11 18.60 -8.86 -14.93
C ARG A 11 17.49 -8.25 -14.08
N VAL A 12 17.78 -7.18 -13.34
CA VAL A 12 16.79 -6.48 -12.51
C VAL A 12 15.73 -5.82 -13.39
N ARG A 13 16.12 -5.13 -14.47
CA ARG A 13 15.19 -4.52 -15.43
C ARG A 13 14.23 -5.53 -16.04
N LYS A 14 14.73 -6.68 -16.50
CA LYS A 14 13.88 -7.76 -17.05
C LYS A 14 12.88 -8.32 -16.03
N LYS A 15 13.27 -8.39 -14.76
CA LYS A 15 12.36 -8.80 -13.67
C LYS A 15 11.30 -7.73 -13.40
N LEU A 16 11.71 -6.47 -13.27
CA LEU A 16 10.81 -5.36 -12.97
C LEU A 16 9.84 -5.06 -14.11
N ALA A 17 10.22 -5.28 -15.37
CA ALA A 17 9.34 -5.09 -16.53
C ALA A 17 8.07 -5.94 -16.51
N LYS A 18 8.06 -7.05 -15.75
CA LYS A 18 6.90 -7.93 -15.60
C LYS A 18 6.17 -7.75 -14.27
N ALA A 19 6.73 -6.96 -13.35
CA ALA A 19 6.16 -6.75 -12.03
C ALA A 19 5.15 -5.60 -12.10
N GLU A 20 4.01 -5.75 -11.43
CA GLU A 20 3.11 -4.62 -11.23
C GLU A 20 3.78 -3.56 -10.34
N PRO A 21 3.68 -2.27 -10.71
CA PRO A 21 4.25 -1.19 -9.93
C PRO A 21 3.42 -0.88 -8.68
N THR A 22 4.05 -0.18 -7.76
CA THR A 22 3.36 0.56 -6.70
C THR A 22 3.05 1.96 -7.22
N TYR A 23 1.81 2.42 -7.01
CA TYR A 23 1.37 3.73 -7.49
C TYR A 23 1.78 4.82 -6.52
N ALA A 24 2.42 5.86 -7.05
CA ALA A 24 2.72 7.06 -6.28
C ALA A 24 1.53 8.02 -6.33
N LEU A 25 1.44 8.89 -5.32
CA LEU A 25 0.49 9.98 -5.32
C LEU A 25 0.81 10.96 -6.48
N PRO A 26 -0.18 11.39 -7.29
CA PRO A 26 0.07 12.35 -8.36
C PRO A 26 0.48 13.72 -7.80
N LEU A 27 1.26 14.49 -8.58
CA LEU A 27 1.77 15.80 -8.17
C LEU A 27 0.66 16.80 -7.81
N ASN A 28 -0.48 16.71 -8.49
CA ASN A 28 -1.67 17.53 -8.31
C ASN A 28 -2.78 16.80 -7.53
N ALA A 29 -2.42 15.87 -6.63
CA ALA A 29 -3.38 15.11 -5.86
C ALA A 29 -4.31 15.99 -5.01
N THR A 30 -5.59 15.70 -5.13
CA THR A 30 -6.67 16.25 -4.31
C THR A 30 -6.51 15.83 -2.84
N GLN A 31 -7.19 16.56 -1.96
CA GLN A 31 -7.19 16.22 -0.53
C GLN A 31 -7.76 14.82 -0.26
N VAL A 32 -8.74 14.39 -1.07
CA VAL A 32 -9.34 13.07 -0.97
C VAL A 32 -8.34 11.98 -1.34
N GLU A 33 -7.58 12.14 -2.42
CA GLU A 33 -6.53 11.20 -2.82
C GLU A 33 -5.41 11.12 -1.79
N LYS A 34 -4.98 12.27 -1.24
CA LYS A 34 -4.03 12.33 -0.12
C LYS A 34 -4.54 11.54 1.08
N LEU A 35 -5.80 11.72 1.46
CA LEU A 35 -6.40 10.99 2.58
C LEU A 35 -6.44 9.47 2.33
N LYS A 36 -6.88 9.03 1.14
CA LYS A 36 -6.86 7.61 0.77
C LYS A 36 -5.44 7.04 0.83
N PHE A 37 -4.46 7.78 0.33
CA PHE A 37 -3.06 7.40 0.36
C PHE A 37 -2.55 7.25 1.81
N LEU A 38 -2.88 8.19 2.68
CA LEU A 38 -2.54 8.12 4.10
C LEU A 38 -3.16 6.88 4.78
N LEU A 39 -4.44 6.60 4.50
CA LEU A 39 -5.12 5.41 5.03
C LEU A 39 -4.43 4.11 4.59
N CYS A 40 -4.07 4.00 3.30
CA CYS A 40 -3.29 2.87 2.79
C CYS A 40 -1.92 2.76 3.47
N ARG A 41 -1.24 3.89 3.69
CA ARG A 41 0.07 3.92 4.36
C ARG A 41 -0.03 3.40 5.79
N GLU A 42 -1.04 3.78 6.55
CA GLU A 42 -1.24 3.29 7.92
C GLU A 42 -1.44 1.77 7.97
N MET A 43 -2.24 1.22 7.04
CA MET A 43 -2.41 -0.22 6.89
C MET A 43 -1.09 -0.95 6.57
N ILE A 44 -0.28 -0.38 5.67
CA ILE A 44 1.02 -0.95 5.30
C ILE A 44 2.02 -0.86 6.47
N SER A 45 2.07 0.27 7.17
CA SER A 45 2.87 0.44 8.39
C SER A 45 2.50 -0.60 9.44
N TYR A 46 1.20 -0.88 9.62
CA TYR A 46 0.74 -1.95 10.49
C TYR A 46 1.27 -3.32 10.05
N LEU A 47 1.11 -3.66 8.77
CA LEU A 47 1.59 -4.93 8.19
C LEU A 47 3.10 -5.12 8.42
N LEU A 48 3.89 -4.08 8.15
CA LEU A 48 5.35 -4.11 8.32
C LEU A 48 5.77 -4.20 9.79
N SER A 49 5.14 -3.41 10.68
CA SER A 49 5.46 -3.40 12.12
C SER A 49 5.16 -4.75 12.79
N LYS A 50 4.10 -5.43 12.36
CA LYS A 50 3.70 -6.75 12.88
C LYS A 50 4.35 -7.92 12.14
N LYS A 51 5.10 -7.68 11.06
CA LYS A 51 5.76 -8.70 10.22
C LYS A 51 4.81 -9.83 9.77
N ILE A 52 3.57 -9.48 9.44
CA ILE A 52 2.57 -10.44 8.95
C ILE A 52 2.54 -10.49 7.43
N THR A 53 2.16 -11.62 6.87
CA THR A 53 2.00 -11.79 5.41
C THR A 53 0.72 -11.13 4.92
N GLN A 54 0.64 -10.80 3.62
CA GLN A 54 -0.57 -10.25 3.01
C GLN A 54 -1.79 -11.16 3.20
N ASN A 55 -1.60 -12.48 3.18
CA ASN A 55 -2.69 -13.45 3.40
C ASN A 55 -3.24 -13.36 4.83
N LYS A 56 -2.36 -13.36 5.85
CA LYS A 56 -2.79 -13.17 7.25
C LYS A 56 -3.42 -11.80 7.49
N PHE A 57 -2.97 -10.79 6.76
CA PHE A 57 -3.56 -9.46 6.81
C PHE A 57 -4.98 -9.44 6.20
N ALA A 58 -5.19 -10.17 5.11
CA ALA A 58 -6.50 -10.36 4.48
C ALA A 58 -7.48 -11.06 5.42
N GLU A 59 -7.05 -12.15 6.06
CA GLU A 59 -7.82 -12.87 7.08
C GLU A 59 -8.20 -11.95 8.25
N ARG A 60 -7.26 -11.13 8.73
CA ARG A 60 -7.51 -10.23 9.87
C ARG A 60 -8.48 -9.09 9.54
N LEU A 61 -8.46 -8.61 8.30
CA LEU A 61 -9.35 -7.57 7.82
C LEU A 61 -10.71 -8.11 7.35
N ASP A 62 -10.82 -9.42 7.17
CA ASP A 62 -11.94 -10.12 6.56
C ASP A 62 -12.23 -9.56 5.15
N ILE A 63 -11.19 -9.54 4.31
CA ILE A 63 -11.27 -9.12 2.91
C ILE A 63 -10.50 -10.07 1.99
N ASP A 64 -10.83 -10.01 0.70
CA ASP A 64 -10.14 -10.81 -0.32
C ASP A 64 -8.64 -10.44 -0.44
N PRO A 65 -7.72 -11.41 -0.61
CA PRO A 65 -6.29 -11.15 -0.78
C PRO A 65 -5.94 -10.20 -1.94
N ALA A 66 -6.74 -10.19 -3.01
CA ALA A 66 -6.56 -9.24 -4.10
C ALA A 66 -6.75 -7.79 -3.63
N ARG A 67 -7.73 -7.53 -2.75
CA ARG A 67 -7.96 -6.20 -2.16
C ARG A 67 -6.77 -5.76 -1.31
N VAL A 68 -6.16 -6.68 -0.57
CA VAL A 68 -4.91 -6.38 0.14
C VAL A 68 -3.79 -6.02 -0.83
N SER A 69 -3.64 -6.75 -1.94
CA SER A 69 -2.63 -6.42 -2.96
C SER A 69 -2.84 -5.02 -3.54
N GLU A 70 -4.09 -4.65 -3.81
CA GLU A 70 -4.46 -3.32 -4.30
C GLU A 70 -4.11 -2.21 -3.29
N ILE A 71 -4.38 -2.43 -2.00
CA ILE A 71 -4.03 -1.52 -0.90
C ILE A 71 -2.52 -1.35 -0.80
N VAL A 72 -1.76 -2.46 -0.77
CA VAL A 72 -0.30 -2.46 -0.66
C VAL A 72 0.36 -1.75 -1.86
N LYS A 73 -0.28 -1.81 -3.03
CA LYS A 73 0.17 -1.13 -4.25
C LYS A 73 -0.34 0.31 -4.37
N TYR A 74 -1.08 0.83 -3.39
CA TYR A 74 -1.70 2.17 -3.43
C TYR A 74 -2.61 2.40 -4.64
N LYS A 75 -3.39 1.40 -5.07
CA LYS A 75 -4.45 1.58 -6.08
C LYS A 75 -5.67 2.33 -5.47
N ILE A 76 -5.43 3.57 -5.03
CA ILE A 76 -6.38 4.39 -4.24
C ILE A 76 -7.69 4.69 -4.98
N ASP A 77 -7.68 4.65 -6.32
CA ASP A 77 -8.87 4.86 -7.15
C ASP A 77 -9.92 3.76 -6.99
N LEU A 78 -9.50 2.56 -6.58
CA LEU A 78 -10.38 1.40 -6.39
C LEU A 78 -11.16 1.43 -5.06
N PHE A 79 -10.86 2.39 -4.19
CA PHE A 79 -11.45 2.46 -2.85
C PHE A 79 -12.04 3.83 -2.57
N THR A 80 -13.14 3.82 -1.81
CA THR A 80 -13.68 5.03 -1.18
C THR A 80 -12.95 5.30 0.14
N VAL A 81 -12.96 6.56 0.59
CA VAL A 81 -12.38 6.95 1.89
C VAL A 81 -13.04 6.16 3.02
N ASP A 82 -14.37 6.08 3.00
CA ASP A 82 -15.18 5.36 3.99
C ASP A 82 -14.76 3.89 4.13
N ARG A 83 -14.56 3.21 2.99
CA ARG A 83 -14.12 1.81 2.99
C ARG A 83 -12.72 1.66 3.58
N LEU A 84 -11.79 2.52 3.23
CA LEU A 84 -10.44 2.49 3.77
C LEU A 84 -10.42 2.79 5.27
N LEU A 85 -11.24 3.76 5.71
CA LEU A 85 -11.38 4.11 7.13
C LEU A 85 -11.88 2.92 7.94
N THR A 86 -12.96 2.26 7.48
CA THR A 86 -13.51 1.05 8.10
C THR A 86 -12.44 -0.04 8.28
N LEU A 87 -11.59 -0.23 7.26
CA LEU A 87 -10.50 -1.23 7.32
C LEU A 87 -9.41 -0.82 8.33
N VAL A 88 -9.05 0.46 8.37
CA VAL A 88 -8.07 0.98 9.32
C VAL A 88 -8.59 0.86 10.76
N GLU A 89 -9.87 1.18 11.00
CA GLU A 89 -10.50 1.07 12.32
C GLU A 89 -10.47 -0.36 12.87
N LYS A 90 -10.69 -1.37 12.01
CA LYS A 90 -10.54 -2.79 12.38
C LYS A 90 -9.12 -3.13 12.86
N LEU A 91 -8.10 -2.44 12.36
CA LEU A 91 -6.70 -2.68 12.72
C LEU A 91 -6.29 -1.93 13.97
N ASN A 92 -6.72 -0.67 14.06
CA ASN A 92 -6.39 0.24 15.14
C ASN A 92 -7.54 1.23 15.40
N PRO A 93 -8.43 0.94 16.36
CA PRO A 93 -9.61 1.76 16.62
C PRO A 93 -9.31 3.13 17.24
N THR A 94 -8.08 3.39 17.69
CA THR A 94 -7.65 4.67 18.27
C THR A 94 -6.86 5.55 17.31
N ILE A 95 -6.88 5.25 16.01
CA ILE A 95 -6.10 6.03 15.05
C ILE A 95 -6.65 7.46 14.94
N LYS A 96 -5.75 8.45 15.08
CA LYS A 96 -6.04 9.85 14.77
C LYS A 96 -5.34 10.20 13.48
N ILE A 97 -6.12 10.44 12.43
CA ILE A 97 -5.60 10.85 11.13
C ILE A 97 -5.60 12.37 11.10
N THR A 98 -4.42 12.97 11.23
CA THR A 98 -4.24 14.41 11.07
C THR A 98 -3.73 14.67 9.66
N MET A 99 -4.48 15.46 8.89
CA MET A 99 -3.99 16.00 7.62
C MET A 99 -3.35 17.35 7.89
N ALA A 100 -2.10 17.51 7.47
CA ALA A 100 -1.36 18.78 7.50
C ALA A 100 -1.51 19.52 6.16
#